data_AF-A0A7R9JKH1-F1
#
_entry.id   AF-A0A7R9JKH1-F1
#
_cell.length_a   1.000
_cell.length_b   1.000
_cell.length_c   1.000
_cell.angle_alpha   90.00
_cell.angle_beta   90.00
_cell.angle_gamma   90.00
#
_symmetry.space_group_name_H-M   'P 1'
#
loop_
_entity.id
_entity.type
_entity.pdbx_description
1 polymer ?
#
loop_
_entity_poly.entity_id
_entity_poly.type
_entity_poly.pdbx_seq_one_letter_code
_entity_poly.pdbx_strand_id
1 'polypeptide(L)' 'VLGACSHSRSHSFFTESITTTVGFQSELCADWSTYQTGACAGNSRALMGDKTPTGTRGVYYLATKSSSPYAEG' A
#
# COMPACT_ATOMS: atom_id res chain seq x y z
N VAL A 1 -17.19 16.09 -10.01
CA VAL A 1 -16.33 15.81 -8.82
C VAL A 1 -14.97 15.34 -9.31
N LEU A 2 -13.93 16.15 -9.14
CA LEU A 2 -12.54 15.71 -9.24
C LEU A 2 -12.20 14.99 -7.93
N GLY A 3 -11.75 13.74 -7.98
CA GLY A 3 -11.31 12.98 -6.79
C GLY A 3 -12.22 11.82 -6.33
N ALA A 4 -13.44 11.65 -6.86
CA ALA A 4 -14.29 10.49 -6.52
C ALA A 4 -13.63 9.16 -6.91
N CYS A 5 -12.96 9.12 -8.07
CA CYS A 5 -12.22 7.95 -8.52
C CYS A 5 -11.12 7.58 -7.52
N SER A 6 -10.24 8.53 -7.16
CA SER A 6 -9.17 8.29 -6.19
C SER A 6 -9.70 7.92 -4.80
N HIS A 7 -10.78 8.56 -4.37
CA HIS A 7 -11.42 8.25 -3.09
C HIS A 7 -11.95 6.81 -3.05
N SER A 8 -12.62 6.36 -4.12
CA SER A 8 -13.15 4.98 -4.22
C SER A 8 -12.05 3.90 -4.18
N ARG A 9 -10.82 4.22 -4.64
CA ARG A 9 -9.72 3.25 -4.60
C ARG A 9 -9.39 2.79 -3.18
N SER A 10 -9.60 3.63 -2.16
CA SER A 10 -9.31 3.30 -0.76
C SER A 10 -10.00 2.01 -0.31
N HIS A 11 -11.33 1.95 -0.47
CA HIS A 11 -12.10 0.76 -0.10
C HIS A 11 -11.89 -0.39 -1.10
N SER A 12 -11.64 -0.11 -2.39
CA SER A 12 -11.31 -1.15 -3.36
C SER A 12 -10.03 -1.92 -2.98
N PHE A 13 -8.98 -1.20 -2.55
CA PHE A 13 -7.75 -1.83 -2.07
C PHE A 13 -7.96 -2.58 -0.75
N PHE A 14 -8.74 -2.01 0.17
CA PHE A 14 -9.04 -2.67 1.43
C PHE A 14 -9.78 -4.00 1.19
N THR A 15 -10.81 -4.01 0.33
CA THR A 15 -11.53 -5.23 -0.03
C THR A 15 -10.60 -6.29 -0.62
N GLU A 16 -9.70 -5.90 -1.54
CA GLU A 16 -8.74 -6.84 -2.12
C GLU A 16 -7.72 -7.35 -1.09
N SER A 17 -7.36 -6.53 -0.09
CA SER A 17 -6.37 -6.89 0.94
C SER A 17 -6.79 -8.10 1.80
N ILE A 18 -8.09 -8.35 1.91
CA ILE A 18 -8.67 -9.47 2.67
C ILE A 18 -8.33 -10.80 1.99
N THR A 19 -8.54 -10.89 0.68
CA THR A 19 -8.50 -12.16 -0.08
C THR A 19 -7.22 -12.36 -0.90
N THR A 20 -6.44 -11.31 -1.12
CA THR A 20 -5.18 -11.40 -1.89
C THR A 20 -4.18 -12.36 -1.25
N THR A 21 -3.51 -13.13 -2.10
CA THR A 21 -2.42 -14.05 -1.72
C THR A 21 -1.05 -13.36 -1.75
N VAL A 22 -0.88 -12.34 -2.59
CA VAL A 22 0.38 -11.58 -2.71
C VAL A 22 0.45 -10.42 -1.71
N GLY A 23 -0.68 -9.80 -1.39
CA GLY A 23 -0.73 -8.70 -0.42
C GLY A 23 -0.29 -7.35 -0.99
N PHE A 24 -0.63 -6.30 -0.25
CA PHE A 24 -0.17 -4.94 -0.51
C PHE A 24 1.09 -4.68 0.33
N GLN A 25 2.24 -5.19 -0.12
CA GLN A 25 3.50 -5.00 0.58
C GLN A 25 3.92 -3.53 0.54
N SER A 26 4.09 -2.94 1.71
CA SER A 26 4.45 -1.54 1.90
C SER A 26 5.72 -1.41 2.72
N GLU A 27 6.46 -0.33 2.48
CA GLU A 27 7.76 -0.07 3.11
C GLU A 27 7.74 1.27 3.86
N LEU A 28 8.25 1.25 5.10
CA LEU A 28 8.35 2.44 5.93
C LEU A 28 9.33 3.42 5.29
N CYS A 29 8.88 4.65 5.07
CA CYS A 29 9.71 5.67 4.45
C CYS A 29 9.32 7.06 4.96
N ALA A 30 10.24 8.03 4.86
CA ALA A 30 9.98 9.39 5.32
C ALA A 30 8.94 10.10 4.44
N ASP A 31 9.04 9.91 3.12
CA ASP A 31 8.22 10.59 2.13
C ASP A 31 8.16 9.80 0.81
N TRP A 32 7.21 10.16 -0.05
CA TRP A 32 6.98 9.52 -1.35
C TRP A 32 8.18 9.63 -2.30
N SER A 33 8.88 10.75 -2.32
CA SER A 33 10.00 10.96 -3.24
C SER A 33 11.19 10.06 -2.89
N THR A 34 11.48 9.92 -1.61
CA THR A 34 12.50 8.99 -1.09
C THR A 34 12.12 7.54 -1.43
N TYR A 35 10.85 7.18 -1.28
CA TYR A 35 10.36 5.85 -1.68
C TYR A 35 10.57 5.57 -3.18
N GLN A 36 10.25 6.54 -4.05
CA GLN A 36 10.42 6.40 -5.50
C GLN A 36 11.88 6.19 -5.94
N THR A 37 12.84 6.74 -5.19
CA THR A 37 14.28 6.52 -5.47
C THR A 37 14.79 5.17 -5.00
N GLY A 38 13.98 4.39 -4.28
CA GLY A 38 14.40 3.11 -3.67
C GLY A 38 15.28 3.27 -2.42
N ALA A 39 15.46 4.49 -1.91
CA ALA A 39 16.32 4.76 -0.76
C ALA A 39 15.82 4.17 0.57
N CYS A 40 14.56 3.73 0.62
CA CYS A 40 13.96 3.06 1.78
C CYS A 40 14.03 1.52 1.71
N ALA A 41 14.68 0.97 0.67
CA ALA A 41 14.79 -0.47 0.47
C ALA A 41 15.43 -1.16 1.69
N GLY A 42 14.69 -2.10 2.29
CA GLY A 42 15.13 -2.86 3.46
C GLY A 42 14.68 -2.29 4.80
N ASN A 43 13.94 -1.18 4.80
CA ASN A 43 13.24 -0.70 5.99
C ASN A 43 12.14 -1.69 6.43
N SER A 44 11.53 -1.41 7.58
CA SER A 44 10.38 -2.18 8.07
C SER A 44 9.30 -2.27 6.99
N ARG A 45 8.76 -3.48 6.80
CA ARG A 45 7.68 -3.75 5.87
C ARG A 45 6.42 -4.17 6.61
N ALA A 46 5.28 -3.77 6.07
CA ALA A 46 3.97 -4.17 6.57
C ALA A 46 3.01 -4.38 5.40
N LEU A 47 2.04 -5.27 5.57
CA LEU A 47 0.92 -5.39 4.63
C LEU A 47 -0.08 -4.28 4.91
N MET A 48 -0.49 -3.56 3.87
CA MET A 48 -1.62 -2.62 3.95
C MET A 48 -2.95 -3.38 3.92
N GLY A 49 -3.89 -2.98 4.79
CA GLY A 49 -5.28 -3.45 4.79
C GLY A 49 -5.58 -4.41 5.94
N ASP A 50 -6.38 -5.45 5.69
CA ASP A 50 -6.88 -6.38 6.72
C ASP A 50 -5.75 -7.07 7.51
N LYS A 51 -4.68 -7.46 6.83
CA LYS A 51 -3.53 -8.17 7.42
C LYS A 51 -2.47 -7.25 8.02
N THR A 52 -2.79 -5.97 8.27
CA THR A 52 -1.84 -5.02 8.88
C THR A 52 -1.56 -5.42 10.34
N PRO A 53 -0.30 -5.62 10.76
CA PRO A 53 0.02 -5.89 12.16
C PRO A 53 -0.43 -4.73 13.07
N THR A 54 -1.06 -5.03 14.20
CA THR A 54 -1.64 -4.01 15.12
C THR A 54 -0.60 -3.05 15.73
N GLY A 55 0.66 -3.46 15.78
CA GLY A 55 1.80 -2.65 16.23
C GLY A 55 2.39 -1.72 15.18
N THR A 56 1.93 -1.77 13.93
CA THR A 56 2.49 -0.96 12.83
C THR A 56 2.30 0.53 13.11
N ARG A 57 3.36 1.32 13.00
CA ARG A 57 3.36 2.78 13.21
C ARG A 57 4.28 3.46 12.20
N GLY A 58 3.94 4.69 11.80
CA GLY A 58 4.68 5.47 10.81
C GLY A 58 3.97 5.53 9.46
N VAL A 59 4.68 6.03 8.45
CA VAL A 59 4.16 6.21 7.09
C VAL A 59 4.79 5.20 6.16
N TYR A 60 3.96 4.37 5.54
CA TYR A 60 4.37 3.33 4.63
C TYR A 60 3.92 3.67 3.22
N TYR A 61 4.76 3.35 2.24
CA TYR A 61 4.49 3.60 0.84
C TYR A 61 4.54 2.29 0.06
N LEU A 62 3.69 2.20 -0.96
CA LEU A 62 3.65 1.09 -1.91
C LEU A 62 3.18 1.58 -3.28
N ALA A 63 3.48 0.80 -4.32
CA ALA A 63 2.87 0.94 -5.63
C ALA A 63 1.70 -0.05 -5.79
N THR A 64 0.72 0.30 -6.63
CA THR A 64 -0.40 -0.58 -7.01
C THR A 64 -0.60 -0.52 -8.51
N LYS A 65 -1.17 -1.58 -9.09
CA LYS A 65 -1.61 -1.55 -10.49
C LYS A 65 -2.70 -0.50 -10.70
N SER A 66 -2.84 -0.05 -11.95
CA SER A 66 -3.92 0.85 -12.35
C SER A 66 -5.30 0.18 -12.34
N SER A 67 -5.36 -1.16 -12.47
CA SER A 67 -6.58 -1.97 -12.49
C SER A 67 -6.47 -3.20 -11.58
N SER A 68 -7.62 -3.72 -11.13
CA SER A 68 -7.67 -4.93 -10.29
C SER A 68 -7.20 -6.18 -11.08
N PRO A 69 -6.51 -7.15 -10.45
CA PRO A 69 -6.02 -7.13 -9.06
C PRO A 69 -4.91 -6.09 -8.88
N TYR A 70 -5.09 -5.20 -7.91
CA TYR A 70 -4.25 -4.04 -7.67
C TYR A 70 -2.92 -4.38 -6.98
N ALA A 71 -2.90 -5.45 -6.18
CA ALA A 71 -1.72 -5.88 -5.45
C ALA A 71 -0.61 -6.38 -6.40
N GLU A 72 0.66 -6.05 -6.08
CA GLU A 72 1.83 -6.40 -6.90
C GLU A 72 2.79 -7.41 -6.27
N GLY A 73 2.69 -7.66 -4.94
CA GLY A 73 3.54 -8.61 -4.22
C GLY A 73 4.90 -8.03 -3.84
#